data_AF-A0A930K0T1-F1
#
_entry.id   AF-A0A930K0T1-F1
#
_cell.length_a   1.000
_cell.length_b   1.000
_cell.length_c   1.000
_cell.angle_alpha   90.00
_cell.angle_beta   90.00
_cell.angle_gamma   90.00
#
_symmetry.space_group_name_H-M   'P 1'
#
loop_
_entity.id
_entity.type
_entity.pdbx_description
1 polymer ?
#
loop_
_entity_poly.entity_id
_entity_poly.type
_entity_poly.pdbx_seq_one_letter_code
_entity_poly.pdbx_strand_id
1 'polypeptide(L)'
;GMELILAESIRVNTDHDDEDHFDTAFIDSTVQEKNITYPTDAKLHKKIIKNVLKIVHDKSLPLRQSYTRTLKGIYRSQRFRNHPKNRKKALKADRQLRTIAGRLVRELERNLEGKKGYEKMFELYYRVLSQNRKSKNKVYSLHEPDVVCLSKGKEHKQYEFGNKVSILRSWSGLILGACSFRNEYDGHTIEKTLEQTQRMTGKQVDKLAGDRGYRGLKQ
;
A
#
# COMPACT_ATOMS: atom_id res chain seq x y z
N GLY A 1 12.68 -9.47 -16.07
CA GLY A 1 11.26 -9.73 -16.39
C GLY A 1 10.65 -8.52 -17.02
N MET A 2 9.99 -7.66 -16.23
CA MET A 2 9.30 -6.46 -16.75
C MET A 2 10.22 -5.44 -17.43
N GLU A 3 11.46 -5.28 -16.96
CA GLU A 3 12.44 -4.39 -17.60
C GLU A 3 12.79 -4.84 -19.03
N LEU A 4 12.78 -6.15 -19.31
CA LEU A 4 13.04 -6.65 -20.66
C LEU A 4 11.87 -6.31 -21.61
N ILE A 5 10.63 -6.38 -21.10
CA ILE A 5 9.44 -6.02 -21.88
C ILE A 5 9.46 -4.51 -22.18
N LEU A 6 9.81 -3.69 -21.19
CA LEU A 6 9.91 -2.24 -21.37
C LEU A 6 11.06 -1.88 -22.33
N ALA A 7 12.23 -2.51 -22.17
CA ALA A 7 13.37 -2.31 -23.07
C ALA A 7 13.01 -2.65 -24.52
N GLU A 8 12.34 -3.78 -24.74
CA GLU A 8 11.88 -4.19 -26.06
C GLU A 8 10.83 -3.23 -26.64
N SER A 9 9.90 -2.76 -25.80
CA SER A 9 8.92 -1.75 -26.21
C SER A 9 9.60 -0.45 -26.62
N ILE A 10 10.64 -0.01 -25.91
CA ILE A 10 11.41 1.19 -26.28
C ILE A 10 12.09 0.95 -27.62
N ARG A 11 12.83 -0.16 -27.75
CA ARG A 11 13.55 -0.52 -28.98
C ARG A 11 12.64 -0.48 -30.22
N VAL A 12 11.51 -1.17 -30.17
CA VAL A 12 10.56 -1.23 -31.30
C VAL A 12 10.03 0.15 -31.70
N ASN A 13 9.84 1.06 -30.73
CA ASN A 13 9.36 2.42 -31.02
C ASN A 13 10.49 3.40 -31.38
N THR A 14 11.76 3.03 -31.21
CA THR A 14 12.90 3.89 -31.57
C THR A 14 13.68 3.43 -32.81
N ASP A 15 13.52 2.18 -33.25
CA ASP A 15 14.35 1.59 -34.32
C ASP A 15 14.12 2.21 -35.71
N HIS A 16 12.96 2.82 -35.95
CA HIS A 16 12.58 3.43 -37.23
C HIS A 16 12.15 4.90 -37.07
N ASP A 17 12.56 5.51 -35.97
CA ASP A 17 12.23 6.89 -35.64
C ASP A 17 13.51 7.73 -35.65
N ASP A 18 13.50 8.79 -36.45
CA ASP A 18 14.62 9.73 -36.55
C ASP A 18 14.63 10.73 -35.37
N GLU A 19 13.59 10.73 -34.52
CA GLU A 19 13.53 11.56 -33.32
C GLU A 19 14.53 11.10 -32.24
N ASP A 20 15.28 12.05 -31.68
CA ASP A 20 16.09 11.81 -30.49
C ASP A 20 15.22 11.81 -29.22
N HIS A 21 14.72 10.63 -28.88
CA HIS A 21 13.91 10.40 -27.69
C HIS A 21 14.68 10.58 -26.37
N PHE A 22 16.01 10.69 -26.39
CA PHE A 22 16.85 10.73 -25.19
C PHE A 22 17.45 12.11 -24.89
N ASP A 23 17.42 13.08 -25.82
CA ASP A 23 17.90 14.46 -25.54
C ASP A 23 17.12 15.12 -24.39
N THR A 24 15.79 15.13 -24.47
CA THR A 24 14.94 15.77 -23.45
C THR A 24 13.88 14.79 -22.93
N ALA A 25 13.93 14.52 -21.63
CA ALA A 25 12.95 13.69 -20.94
C ALA A 25 12.28 14.42 -19.78
N PHE A 26 11.06 13.99 -19.47
CA PHE A 26 10.26 14.45 -18.35
C PHE A 26 10.13 13.34 -17.31
N ILE A 27 10.37 13.69 -16.04
CA ILE A 27 10.14 12.82 -14.91
C ILE A 27 8.98 13.31 -14.06
N ASP A 28 8.07 12.40 -13.76
CA ASP A 28 7.01 12.63 -12.78
C ASP A 28 6.81 11.37 -11.93
N SER A 29 6.30 11.55 -10.72
CA SER A 29 5.95 10.45 -9.84
C SER A 29 4.46 10.41 -9.66
N THR A 30 3.93 9.21 -9.70
CA THR A 30 2.52 8.96 -9.46
C THR A 30 2.37 7.87 -8.41
N VAL A 31 1.13 7.59 -8.02
CA VAL A 31 0.82 6.45 -7.17
C VAL A 31 0.20 5.38 -8.04
N GLN A 32 0.86 4.23 -8.13
CA GLN A 32 0.20 3.04 -8.64
C GLN A 32 -0.70 2.52 -7.53
N GLU A 33 -1.98 2.92 -7.57
CA GLU A 33 -2.98 2.44 -6.63
C GLU A 33 -3.05 0.92 -6.66
N LYS A 34 -2.98 0.32 -5.48
CA LYS A 34 -3.21 -1.11 -5.34
C LYS A 34 -4.71 -1.34 -5.22
N ASN A 35 -5.17 -2.49 -5.70
CA ASN A 35 -6.57 -2.88 -5.61
C ASN A 35 -6.95 -3.24 -4.16
N ILE A 36 -7.06 -2.21 -3.32
CA ILE A 36 -7.42 -2.33 -1.92
C ILE A 36 -8.61 -1.44 -1.59
N THR A 37 -9.47 -1.94 -0.72
CA THR A 37 -10.57 -1.12 -0.18
C THR A 37 -10.01 -0.04 0.74
N TYR A 38 -10.63 1.16 0.74
CA TYR A 38 -10.20 2.27 1.60
C TYR A 38 -9.91 1.81 3.05
N PRO A 39 -8.68 2.00 3.55
CA PRO A 39 -8.17 1.31 4.72
C PRO A 39 -8.55 2.03 6.00
N THR A 40 -9.37 1.39 6.83
CA THR A 40 -9.70 1.89 8.17
C THR A 40 -9.30 0.84 9.19
N ASP A 41 -8.83 1.27 10.36
CA ASP A 41 -8.45 0.35 11.45
C ASP A 41 -9.62 -0.59 11.79
N ALA A 42 -10.86 -0.08 11.79
CA ALA A 42 -12.05 -0.90 11.99
C ALA A 42 -12.23 -2.01 10.93
N LYS A 43 -11.99 -1.72 9.64
CA LYS A 43 -12.04 -2.74 8.57
C LYS A 43 -10.93 -3.79 8.76
N LEU A 44 -9.73 -3.37 9.14
CA LEU A 44 -8.62 -4.29 9.41
C LEU A 44 -8.97 -5.23 10.57
N HIS A 45 -9.48 -4.71 11.69
CA HIS A 45 -9.93 -5.55 12.80
C HIS A 45 -11.04 -6.53 12.39
N LYS A 46 -12.00 -6.12 11.55
CA LYS A 46 -13.02 -7.05 11.00
C LYS A 46 -12.40 -8.17 10.17
N LYS A 47 -11.45 -7.84 9.30
CA LYS A 47 -10.75 -8.84 8.48
C LYS A 47 -9.94 -9.81 9.35
N ILE A 48 -9.23 -9.32 10.37
CA ILE A 48 -8.53 -10.17 11.36
C ILE A 48 -9.52 -11.14 12.01
N ILE A 49 -10.63 -10.64 12.56
CA ILE A 49 -11.64 -11.49 13.20
C ILE A 49 -12.18 -12.54 12.22
N LYS A 50 -12.52 -12.15 10.99
CA LYS A 50 -13.01 -13.08 9.96
C LYS A 50 -11.98 -14.18 9.68
N ASN A 51 -10.71 -13.82 9.49
CA ASN A 51 -9.65 -14.77 9.19
C ASN A 51 -9.38 -15.71 10.38
N VAL A 52 -9.35 -15.19 11.60
CA VAL A 52 -9.18 -16.00 12.82
C VAL A 52 -10.32 -17.00 12.96
N LEU A 53 -11.57 -16.55 12.85
CA LEU A 53 -12.72 -17.44 12.95
C LEU A 53 -12.73 -18.51 11.84
N LYS A 54 -12.26 -18.18 10.64
CA LYS A 54 -12.07 -19.15 9.55
C LYS A 54 -11.07 -20.24 9.95
N ILE A 55 -9.88 -19.86 10.44
CA ILE A 55 -8.84 -20.84 10.84
C ILE A 55 -9.34 -21.73 11.99
N VAL A 56 -10.00 -21.12 12.98
CA VAL A 56 -10.59 -21.88 14.09
C VAL A 56 -11.57 -22.92 13.58
N HIS A 57 -12.47 -22.54 12.67
CA HIS A 57 -13.44 -23.45 12.07
C HIS A 57 -12.76 -24.56 11.27
N ASP A 58 -11.85 -24.19 10.36
CA ASP A 58 -11.17 -25.13 9.46
C ASP A 58 -10.32 -26.16 10.23
N LYS A 59 -9.75 -25.77 11.38
CA LYS A 59 -8.96 -26.65 12.27
C LYS A 59 -9.76 -27.21 13.45
N SER A 60 -11.06 -26.97 13.53
CA SER A 60 -11.92 -27.41 14.64
C SER A 60 -11.37 -27.05 16.03
N LEU A 61 -10.78 -25.86 16.17
CA LEU A 61 -10.17 -25.40 17.42
C LEU A 61 -11.25 -24.92 18.41
N PRO A 62 -11.02 -25.10 19.73
CA PRO A 62 -11.97 -24.63 20.74
C PRO A 62 -12.04 -23.10 20.78
N LEU A 63 -13.22 -22.54 21.05
CA LEU A 63 -13.42 -21.12 21.35
C LEU A 63 -14.13 -20.94 22.68
N ARG A 64 -13.56 -20.13 23.56
CA ARG A 64 -14.16 -19.70 24.83
C ARG A 64 -15.41 -18.85 24.60
N GLN A 65 -15.42 -18.05 23.54
CA GLN A 65 -16.53 -17.17 23.20
C GLN A 65 -16.61 -16.92 21.68
N SER A 66 -17.77 -17.16 21.09
CA SER A 66 -17.99 -16.98 19.64
C SER A 66 -18.11 -15.51 19.20
N TYR A 67 -18.47 -14.60 20.12
CA TYR A 67 -18.74 -13.18 19.87
C TYR A 67 -19.77 -12.88 18.77
N THR A 68 -20.47 -13.87 18.20
CA THR A 68 -21.34 -13.71 17.03
C THR A 68 -22.42 -12.63 17.24
N ARG A 69 -23.12 -12.66 18.37
CA ARG A 69 -24.15 -11.66 18.72
C ARG A 69 -23.53 -10.28 18.98
N THR A 70 -22.40 -10.25 19.68
CA THR A 70 -21.68 -9.01 20.01
C THR A 70 -21.19 -8.29 18.75
N LEU A 71 -20.59 -9.03 17.81
CA LEU A 71 -20.10 -8.48 16.54
C LEU A 71 -21.24 -7.90 15.70
N LYS A 72 -22.40 -8.58 15.63
CA LYS A 72 -23.60 -8.03 14.97
C LYS A 72 -24.01 -6.67 15.56
N GLY A 73 -24.01 -6.54 16.89
CA GLY A 73 -24.31 -5.27 17.57
C GLY A 73 -23.29 -4.16 17.32
N ILE A 74 -22.00 -4.51 17.31
CA ILE A 74 -20.90 -3.59 16.98
C ILE A 74 -21.06 -3.07 15.55
N TYR A 75 -21.33 -3.96 14.58
CA TYR A 75 -21.46 -3.57 13.17
C TYR A 75 -22.64 -2.63 12.94
N ARG A 76 -23.78 -2.87 13.61
CA ARG A 76 -24.92 -1.95 13.59
C ARG A 76 -24.55 -0.57 14.16
N SER A 77 -23.80 -0.54 15.26
CA SER A 77 -23.37 0.70 15.90
C SER A 77 -22.38 1.53 15.06
N GLN A 78 -21.68 0.90 14.12
CA GLN A 78 -20.75 1.56 13.20
C GLN A 78 -21.42 2.17 11.96
N ARG A 79 -22.66 1.77 11.62
CA ARG A 79 -23.30 2.10 10.32
C ARG A 79 -23.46 3.61 10.11
N PHE A 80 -23.96 4.33 11.11
CA PHE A 80 -24.25 5.76 11.02
C PHE A 80 -23.15 6.64 11.63
N ARG A 81 -21.88 6.27 11.44
CA ARG A 81 -20.75 6.95 12.09
C ARG A 81 -20.58 8.42 11.69
N ASN A 82 -21.07 8.80 10.50
CA ASN A 82 -20.98 10.16 9.98
C ASN A 82 -21.99 11.12 10.65
N HIS A 83 -23.03 10.58 11.28
CA HIS A 83 -24.00 11.40 12.00
C HIS A 83 -23.38 11.92 13.31
N PRO A 84 -23.40 13.24 13.60
CA PRO A 84 -22.73 13.83 14.76
C PRO A 84 -23.08 13.15 16.10
N LYS A 85 -24.38 12.88 16.33
CA LYS A 85 -24.87 12.19 17.53
C LYS A 85 -24.35 10.75 17.69
N ASN A 86 -23.97 10.09 16.60
CA ASN A 86 -23.54 8.69 16.60
C ASN A 86 -22.01 8.50 16.59
N ARG A 87 -21.24 9.58 16.38
CA ARG A 87 -19.77 9.51 16.31
C ARG A 87 -19.14 8.87 17.54
N LYS A 88 -19.56 9.30 18.75
CA LYS A 88 -19.05 8.73 20.02
C LYS A 88 -19.39 7.24 20.14
N LYS A 89 -20.60 6.84 19.74
CA LYS A 89 -21.07 5.44 19.74
C LYS A 89 -20.25 4.58 18.79
N ALA A 90 -20.00 5.05 17.56
CA ALA A 90 -19.18 4.35 16.59
C ALA A 90 -17.72 4.19 17.06
N LEU A 91 -17.13 5.22 17.65
CA LEU A 91 -15.77 5.15 18.22
C LEU A 91 -15.68 4.15 19.38
N LYS A 92 -16.70 4.06 20.24
CA LYS A 92 -16.77 3.04 21.30
C LYS A 92 -16.85 1.64 20.69
N ALA A 93 -17.66 1.46 19.65
CA ALA A 93 -17.76 0.20 18.92
C ALA A 93 -16.44 -0.20 18.24
N ASP A 94 -15.71 0.76 17.65
CA ASP A 94 -14.37 0.53 17.06
C ASP A 94 -13.35 0.03 18.11
N ARG A 95 -13.38 0.60 19.33
CA ARG A 95 -12.53 0.14 20.45
C ARG A 95 -12.89 -1.28 20.90
N GLN A 96 -14.18 -1.56 21.07
CA GLN A 96 -14.67 -2.91 21.43
C GLN A 96 -14.27 -3.93 20.36
N LEU A 97 -14.38 -3.58 19.09
CA LEU A 97 -13.97 -4.42 17.97
C LEU A 97 -12.46 -4.75 18.03
N ARG A 98 -11.62 -3.76 18.30
CA ARG A 98 -10.17 -3.97 18.48
C ARG A 98 -9.88 -4.93 19.64
N THR A 99 -10.58 -4.75 20.78
CA THR A 99 -10.43 -5.64 21.93
C THR A 99 -10.81 -7.08 21.61
N ILE A 100 -11.93 -7.29 20.91
CA ILE A 100 -12.36 -8.65 20.49
C ILE A 100 -11.34 -9.25 19.52
N ALA A 101 -10.89 -8.50 18.52
CA ALA A 101 -9.87 -8.95 17.58
C ALA A 101 -8.60 -9.42 18.31
N GLY A 102 -8.07 -8.62 19.24
CA GLY A 102 -6.88 -8.99 20.00
C GLY A 102 -7.09 -10.13 20.99
N ARG A 103 -8.31 -10.35 21.49
CA ARG A 103 -8.63 -11.55 22.29
C ARG A 103 -8.61 -12.80 21.42
N LEU A 104 -9.29 -12.76 20.27
CA LEU A 104 -9.37 -13.89 19.34
C LEU A 104 -8.00 -14.26 18.76
N VAL A 105 -7.16 -13.28 18.40
CA VAL A 105 -5.79 -13.56 17.92
C VAL A 105 -4.97 -14.30 18.99
N ARG A 106 -4.96 -13.83 20.23
CA ARG A 106 -4.24 -14.49 21.34
C ARG A 106 -4.80 -15.87 21.67
N GLU A 107 -6.09 -16.07 21.50
CA GLU A 107 -6.72 -17.36 21.71
C GLU A 107 -6.36 -18.36 20.62
N LEU A 108 -6.42 -17.95 19.36
CA LEU A 108 -5.94 -18.75 18.24
C LEU A 108 -4.46 -19.12 18.42
N GLU A 109 -3.62 -18.16 18.83
CA GLU A 109 -2.20 -18.40 19.08
C GLU A 109 -1.95 -19.44 20.17
N ARG A 110 -2.74 -19.45 21.26
CA ARG A 110 -2.63 -20.45 22.32
C ARG A 110 -3.09 -21.84 21.88
N ASN A 111 -4.12 -21.90 21.02
CA ASN A 111 -4.68 -23.15 20.55
C ASN A 111 -3.88 -23.77 19.39
N LEU A 112 -3.05 -22.98 18.71
CA LEU A 112 -2.11 -23.47 17.70
C LEU A 112 -0.80 -23.85 18.38
N GLU A 113 -0.49 -25.14 18.41
CA GLU A 113 0.79 -25.65 18.90
C GLU A 113 1.96 -25.10 18.05
N GLY A 114 2.67 -24.10 18.58
CA GLY A 114 3.95 -23.62 18.03
C GLY A 114 3.91 -22.62 16.87
N LYS A 115 2.76 -22.01 16.54
CA LYS A 115 2.58 -21.02 15.44
C LYS A 115 3.07 -21.45 14.05
N LYS A 116 3.51 -22.71 13.87
CA LYS A 116 4.16 -23.19 12.64
C LYS A 116 3.28 -22.94 11.42
N GLY A 117 3.77 -22.15 10.48
CA GLY A 117 3.06 -21.78 9.24
C GLY A 117 2.15 -20.54 9.36
N TYR A 118 2.07 -19.92 10.54
CA TYR A 118 1.26 -18.72 10.81
C TYR A 118 2.05 -17.55 11.38
N GLU A 119 3.38 -17.66 11.45
CA GLU A 119 4.26 -16.69 12.11
C GLU A 119 4.09 -15.28 11.52
N LYS A 120 4.21 -15.16 10.18
CA LYS A 120 4.03 -13.90 9.45
C LYS A 120 2.62 -13.33 9.63
N MET A 121 1.61 -14.19 9.69
CA MET A 121 0.22 -13.76 9.90
C MET A 121 0.05 -13.16 11.31
N PHE A 122 0.58 -13.83 12.34
CA PHE A 122 0.53 -13.32 13.71
C PHE A 122 1.30 -12.01 13.85
N GLU A 123 2.50 -11.92 13.29
CA GLU A 123 3.29 -10.69 13.24
C GLU A 123 2.47 -9.54 12.64
N LEU A 124 1.85 -9.78 11.48
CA LEU A 124 1.01 -8.79 10.81
C LEU A 124 -0.21 -8.38 11.66
N TYR A 125 -0.89 -9.33 12.29
CA TYR A 125 -2.05 -9.05 13.14
C TYR A 125 -1.66 -8.26 14.39
N TYR A 126 -0.55 -8.61 15.04
CA TYR A 126 -0.06 -7.86 16.19
C TYR A 126 0.40 -6.45 15.82
N ARG A 127 1.06 -6.29 14.66
CA ARG A 127 1.40 -4.97 14.10
C ARG A 127 0.15 -4.11 13.87
N VAL A 128 -0.90 -4.68 13.28
CA VAL A 128 -2.17 -3.97 13.07
C VAL A 128 -2.87 -3.64 14.40
N LEU A 129 -2.87 -4.54 15.38
CA LEU A 129 -3.56 -4.31 16.65
C LEU A 129 -2.86 -3.28 17.54
N SER A 130 -1.54 -3.13 17.40
CA SER A 130 -0.70 -2.17 18.12
C SER A 130 -0.66 -0.79 17.46
N GLN A 131 -1.00 -0.68 16.16
CA GLN A 131 -0.96 0.59 15.46
C GLN A 131 -1.98 1.59 16.01
N ASN A 132 -1.60 2.87 16.03
CA ASN A 132 -2.44 3.99 16.44
C ASN A 132 -2.36 5.13 15.41
N ARG A 133 -2.91 6.31 15.74
CA ARG A 133 -2.92 7.47 14.82
C ARG A 133 -1.53 8.07 14.59
N LYS A 134 -0.62 7.96 15.54
CA LYS A 134 0.74 8.48 15.49
C LYS A 134 1.77 7.44 15.01
N SER A 135 1.35 6.19 14.79
CA SER A 135 2.25 5.14 14.30
C SER A 135 2.80 5.49 12.92
N LYS A 136 4.12 5.35 12.76
CA LYS A 136 4.77 5.36 11.46
C LYS A 136 4.62 3.99 10.79
N ASN A 137 4.76 3.92 9.46
CA ASN A 137 4.72 2.68 8.68
C ASN A 137 3.49 1.81 9.00
N LYS A 138 2.30 2.41 8.98
CA LYS A 138 1.04 1.71 9.26
C LYS A 138 0.74 0.65 8.21
N VAL A 139 0.11 -0.43 8.64
CA VAL A 139 -0.45 -1.42 7.73
C VAL A 139 -1.82 -0.92 7.28
N TYR A 140 -2.00 -0.77 5.98
CA TYR A 140 -3.27 -0.34 5.37
C TYR A 140 -4.08 -1.53 4.84
N SER A 141 -3.43 -2.64 4.50
CA SER A 141 -4.09 -3.85 3.99
C SER A 141 -3.44 -5.11 4.56
N LEU A 142 -4.25 -6.12 4.90
CA LEU A 142 -3.74 -7.40 5.38
C LEU A 142 -3.17 -8.29 4.27
N HIS A 143 -3.65 -8.13 3.03
CA HIS A 143 -3.18 -8.92 1.88
C HIS A 143 -2.07 -8.20 1.10
N GLU A 144 -1.93 -6.89 1.30
CA GLU A 144 -0.92 -6.04 0.67
C GLU A 144 -0.25 -5.19 1.76
N PRO A 145 0.58 -5.79 2.63
CA PRO A 145 1.12 -5.13 3.82
C PRO A 145 2.09 -3.99 3.50
N ASP A 146 2.66 -3.98 2.30
CA ASP A 146 3.64 -2.99 1.86
C ASP A 146 3.03 -1.75 1.19
N VAL A 147 1.71 -1.70 1.04
CA VAL A 147 1.02 -0.51 0.52
C VAL A 147 1.34 0.69 1.40
N VAL A 148 1.69 1.81 0.77
CA VAL A 148 1.88 3.08 1.46
C VAL A 148 0.69 4.01 1.22
N CYS A 149 0.52 4.97 2.13
CA CYS A 149 -0.43 6.07 1.97
C CYS A 149 0.35 7.30 1.55
N LEU A 150 0.01 7.84 0.38
CA LEU A 150 0.68 9.00 -0.21
C LEU A 150 -0.32 10.15 -0.32
N SER A 151 0.11 11.33 0.09
CA SER A 151 -0.66 12.57 -0.01
C SER A 151 0.03 13.47 -1.02
N LYS A 152 -0.49 13.53 -2.25
CA LYS A 152 0.05 14.39 -3.33
C LYS A 152 -0.67 15.73 -3.48
N GLY A 153 -1.48 16.13 -2.50
CA GLY A 153 -2.13 17.45 -2.48
C GLY A 153 -3.23 17.65 -3.53
N LYS A 154 -3.70 16.58 -4.19
CA LYS A 154 -4.80 16.65 -5.16
C LYS A 154 -6.10 17.08 -4.47
N GLU A 155 -6.80 18.04 -5.06
CA GLU A 155 -8.02 18.65 -4.48
C GLU A 155 -9.13 17.62 -4.24
N HIS A 156 -9.35 16.71 -5.20
CA HIS A 156 -10.43 15.72 -5.14
C HIS A 156 -10.06 14.43 -4.38
N LYS A 157 -8.76 14.17 -4.14
CA LYS A 157 -8.29 12.94 -3.50
C LYS A 157 -7.03 13.20 -2.67
N GLN A 158 -7.24 13.42 -1.38
CA GLN A 158 -6.16 13.76 -0.45
C GLN A 158 -5.15 12.62 -0.24
N TYR A 159 -5.61 11.36 -0.30
CA TYR A 159 -4.79 10.18 -0.03
C TYR A 159 -4.98 9.10 -1.09
N GLU A 160 -3.86 8.61 -1.61
CA GLU A 160 -3.79 7.46 -2.51
C GLU A 160 -3.05 6.31 -1.81
N PHE A 161 -3.53 5.09 -2.02
CA PHE A 161 -2.97 3.91 -1.38
C PHE A 161 -2.38 2.97 -2.42
N GLY A 162 -1.05 2.90 -2.44
CA GLY A 162 -0.36 2.11 -3.44
C GLY A 162 1.14 2.13 -3.25
N ASN A 163 1.86 1.92 -4.35
CA ASN A 163 3.29 2.19 -4.42
C ASN A 163 3.51 3.51 -5.13
N LYS A 164 4.54 4.25 -4.72
CA LYS A 164 5.03 5.36 -5.52
C LYS A 164 5.67 4.79 -6.78
N VAL A 165 5.44 5.40 -7.93
CA VAL A 165 6.08 5.02 -9.18
C VAL A 165 6.65 6.28 -9.80
N SER A 166 7.90 6.23 -10.24
CA SER A 166 8.51 7.26 -11.07
C SER A 166 8.40 6.83 -12.53
N ILE A 167 7.91 7.72 -13.37
CA ILE A 167 7.77 7.51 -14.81
C ILE A 167 8.65 8.54 -15.48
N LEU A 168 9.55 8.05 -16.34
CA LEU A 168 10.37 8.85 -17.22
C LEU A 168 9.82 8.73 -18.63
N ARG A 169 9.49 9.85 -19.26
CA ARG A 169 9.00 9.91 -20.64
C ARG A 169 9.85 10.83 -21.50
N SER A 170 10.01 10.53 -22.77
CA SER A 170 10.61 11.43 -23.75
C SER A 170 9.70 12.63 -24.04
N TRP A 171 10.21 13.59 -24.82
CA TRP A 171 9.41 14.68 -25.37
C TRP A 171 8.23 14.20 -26.25
N SER A 172 8.44 13.16 -27.06
CA SER A 172 7.40 12.53 -27.90
C SER A 172 6.33 11.80 -27.10
N GLY A 173 6.56 11.54 -25.80
CA GLY A 173 5.64 10.84 -24.91
C GLY A 173 5.92 9.35 -24.74
N LEU A 174 6.98 8.81 -25.35
CA LEU A 174 7.45 7.45 -25.14
C LEU A 174 7.93 7.26 -23.68
N ILE A 175 7.51 6.18 -23.02
CA ILE A 175 7.98 5.86 -21.67
C ILE A 175 9.36 5.21 -21.77
N LEU A 176 10.38 5.88 -21.25
CA LEU A 176 11.77 5.44 -21.26
C LEU A 176 12.15 4.67 -19.98
N GLY A 177 11.44 4.93 -18.88
CA GLY A 177 11.72 4.33 -17.58
C GLY A 177 10.50 4.29 -16.67
N ALA A 178 10.40 3.23 -15.88
CA ALA A 178 9.31 3.03 -14.92
C ALA A 178 9.83 2.29 -13.68
N CYS A 179 10.07 3.05 -12.61
CA CYS A 179 10.61 2.53 -11.36
C CYS A 179 9.58 2.58 -10.24
N SER A 180 9.40 1.47 -9.52
CA SER A 180 8.57 1.43 -8.31
C SER A 180 9.38 1.77 -7.07
N PHE A 181 8.79 2.61 -6.23
CA PHE A 181 9.30 3.07 -4.94
C PHE A 181 8.23 2.84 -3.87
N ARG A 182 8.63 2.92 -2.60
CA ARG A 182 7.70 2.92 -1.47
C ARG A 182 7.33 4.35 -1.11
N ASN A 183 8.08 4.97 -0.21
CA ASN A 183 7.80 6.31 0.32
C ASN A 183 9.01 7.24 0.26
N GLU A 184 9.91 7.01 -0.70
CA GLU A 184 11.07 7.83 -0.99
C GLU A 184 10.64 9.24 -1.39
N TYR A 185 11.49 10.23 -1.10
CA TYR A 185 11.31 11.60 -1.59
C TYR A 185 11.46 11.64 -3.11
N ASP A 186 10.65 12.44 -3.79
CA ASP A 186 10.58 12.45 -5.27
C ASP A 186 11.94 12.74 -5.91
N GLY A 187 12.73 13.66 -5.36
CA GLY A 187 14.09 13.92 -5.84
C GLY A 187 15.05 12.72 -5.76
N HIS A 188 14.85 11.79 -4.82
CA HIS A 188 15.67 10.57 -4.71
C HIS A 188 15.22 9.47 -5.68
N THR A 189 14.12 9.68 -6.42
CA THR A 189 13.66 8.74 -7.44
C THR A 189 14.37 8.94 -8.79
N ILE A 190 14.98 10.12 -9.00
CA ILE A 190 15.64 10.50 -10.25
C ILE A 190 16.74 9.51 -10.62
N GLU A 191 17.74 9.39 -9.76
CA GLU A 191 18.95 8.60 -10.01
C GLU A 191 18.60 7.14 -10.36
N LYS A 192 17.79 6.47 -9.54
CA LYS A 192 17.38 5.09 -9.80
C LYS A 192 16.56 4.93 -11.09
N THR A 193 15.81 5.96 -11.50
CA THR A 193 15.03 5.91 -12.75
C THR A 193 15.94 6.10 -13.97
N LEU A 194 16.94 6.99 -13.88
CA LEU A 194 17.94 7.17 -14.93
C LEU A 194 18.85 5.95 -15.06
N GLU A 195 19.31 5.37 -13.94
CA GLU A 195 20.09 4.12 -13.93
C GLU A 195 19.33 2.96 -14.57
N GLN A 196 18.01 2.84 -14.29
CA GLN A 196 17.18 1.83 -14.93
C GLN A 196 17.13 2.05 -16.45
N THR A 197 16.90 3.30 -16.88
CA THR A 197 16.80 3.66 -18.30
C THR A 197 18.11 3.32 -19.02
N GLN A 198 19.25 3.77 -18.48
CA GLN A 198 20.57 3.49 -19.04
C GLN A 198 20.87 1.99 -19.11
N ARG A 199 20.46 1.22 -18.09
CA ARG A 199 20.62 -0.23 -18.08
C ARG A 199 19.76 -0.93 -19.15
N MET A 200 18.56 -0.42 -19.41
CA MET A 200 17.63 -1.00 -20.39
C MET A 200 17.99 -0.65 -21.83
N THR A 201 18.45 0.58 -22.09
CA THR A 201 18.62 1.11 -23.45
C THR A 201 20.07 1.35 -23.85
N GLY A 202 20.99 1.37 -22.88
CA GLY A 202 22.39 1.79 -23.10
C GLY A 202 22.57 3.29 -23.34
N LYS A 203 21.48 4.07 -23.36
CA LYS A 203 21.48 5.50 -23.67
C LYS A 203 21.31 6.35 -22.39
N GLN A 204 21.97 7.50 -22.36
CA GLN A 204 21.83 8.48 -21.29
C GLN A 204 20.84 9.56 -21.71
N VAL A 205 20.15 10.15 -20.73
CA VAL A 205 19.29 11.31 -20.95
C VAL A 205 20.08 12.60 -20.67
N ASP A 206 20.08 13.53 -21.62
CA ASP A 206 20.88 14.76 -21.53
C ASP A 206 20.19 15.85 -20.71
N LYS A 207 18.91 16.10 -20.97
CA LYS A 207 18.10 17.10 -20.27
C LYS A 207 16.93 16.43 -19.57
N LEU A 208 16.86 16.61 -18.26
CA LEU A 208 15.75 16.13 -17.44
C LEU A 208 14.91 17.29 -16.92
N ALA A 209 13.64 17.33 -17.33
CA ALA A 209 12.65 18.25 -16.82
C ALA A 209 11.73 17.56 -15.81
N GLY A 210 11.34 18.25 -14.75
CA GLY A 210 10.42 17.74 -13.74
C GLY A 210 9.83 18.85 -12.88
N ASP A 211 8.88 18.49 -12.04
CA ASP A 211 8.24 19.42 -11.11
C ASP A 211 9.23 20.00 -10.08
N ARG A 212 8.84 21.10 -9.42
CA ARG A 212 9.65 21.76 -8.37
C ARG A 212 10.07 20.84 -7.21
N GLY A 213 9.40 19.71 -7.02
CA GLY A 213 9.76 18.67 -6.04
C GLY A 213 11.02 17.87 -6.43
N TYR A 214 11.38 17.85 -7.70
CA TYR A 214 12.53 17.15 -8.26
C TYR A 214 13.82 17.97 -8.16
N ARG A 215 14.19 18.36 -6.94
CA ARG A 215 15.40 19.18 -6.68
C ARG A 215 16.72 18.39 -6.77
N GLY A 216 16.66 17.09 -7.04
CA GLY A 216 17.82 16.19 -6.96
C GLY A 216 18.37 16.03 -5.53
N LEU A 217 19.41 15.21 -5.40
CA LEU A 217 20.27 15.19 -4.22
C LEU A 217 21.20 16.41 -4.29
N LYS A 218 21.33 17.16 -3.19
CA LYS A 218 22.40 18.17 -3.11
C LYS A 218 23.73 17.41 -3.05
N GLN A 219 24.59 17.69 -4.04
CA GLN A 219 26.02 17.35 -3.97
C GLN A 219 26.69 18.15 -2.84
#